data_AF-A0A2N2D9W4-F1
#
_entry.id   AF-A0A2N2D9W4-F1
#
_cell.length_a   1.000
_cell.length_b   1.000
_cell.length_c   1.000
_cell.angle_alpha   90.00
_cell.angle_beta   90.00
_cell.angle_gamma   90.00
#
_symmetry.space_group_name_H-M   'P 1'
#
loop_
_entity.id
_entity.type
_entity.pdbx_description
1 polymer ?
#
loop_
_entity_poly.entity_id
_entity_poly.type
_entity_poly.pdbx_seq_one_letter_code
_entity_poly.pdbx_strand_id
1 'polypeptide(L)'
;MRNTKNLIFLFITLLVLSYILQSNYFVVKPGSAENLSEIITVENNKANNEEGAFYLVTVAQQPANLLTFLGAFLDSTVDLVPRWRVLPPDMDSEEYNKIMQQWMVDSQHLAKVIALEKAGFDVPITSEGILVVELMRDSPAQGILKPGDVILELDGERVFLAEELVQKIQEREAGSKVTITFRRDEEVFMEEIPTAVHTDEEGKAALKIYIK
;
A
#
# COMPACT_ATOMS: atom_id res chain seq x y z
N MET A 1 48.97 -6.23 -24.00
CA MET A 1 47.99 -7.27 -23.63
C MET A 1 47.52 -7.24 -22.17
N ARG A 2 48.24 -6.60 -21.22
CA ARG A 2 47.78 -6.51 -19.81
C ARG A 2 46.64 -5.49 -19.61
N ASN A 3 46.68 -4.38 -20.34
CA ASN A 3 45.66 -3.33 -20.24
C ASN A 3 44.30 -3.74 -20.83
N THR A 4 44.26 -4.58 -21.87
CA THR A 4 42.98 -5.04 -22.46
C THR A 4 42.23 -6.00 -21.55
N LYS A 5 42.94 -6.90 -20.85
CA LYS A 5 42.32 -7.78 -19.83
C LYS A 5 41.77 -6.98 -18.64
N ASN A 6 42.50 -5.95 -18.19
CA ASN A 6 42.04 -5.06 -17.13
C ASN A 6 40.83 -4.21 -17.59
N LEU A 7 40.80 -3.77 -18.85
CA LEU A 7 39.67 -3.02 -19.41
C LEU A 7 38.40 -3.89 -19.51
N ILE A 8 38.54 -5.14 -19.93
CA ILE A 8 37.44 -6.10 -20.00
C ILE A 8 36.89 -6.40 -18.60
N PHE A 9 37.78 -6.60 -17.62
CA PHE A 9 37.38 -6.81 -16.23
C PHE A 9 36.66 -5.59 -15.65
N LEU A 10 37.14 -4.37 -15.93
CA LEU A 10 36.48 -3.12 -15.55
C LEU A 10 35.09 -2.99 -16.19
N PHE A 11 34.96 -3.37 -17.46
CA PHE A 11 33.68 -3.32 -18.17
C PHE A 11 32.67 -4.32 -17.61
N ILE A 12 33.09 -5.55 -17.32
CA ILE A 12 32.23 -6.58 -16.71
C ILE A 12 31.80 -6.16 -15.31
N THR A 13 32.72 -5.63 -14.49
CA THR A 13 32.39 -5.14 -13.15
C THR A 13 31.43 -3.97 -13.18
N LEU A 14 31.58 -3.03 -14.13
CA LEU A 14 30.64 -1.94 -14.34
C LEU A 14 29.25 -2.46 -14.77
N LEU A 15 29.19 -3.46 -15.64
CA LEU A 15 27.94 -4.10 -16.08
C LEU A 15 27.21 -4.79 -14.93
N VAL A 16 27.94 -5.55 -14.10
CA VAL A 16 27.39 -6.22 -12.92
C VAL A 16 26.91 -5.19 -11.90
N LEU A 17 27.69 -4.13 -11.65
CA LEU A 17 27.29 -3.07 -10.74
C LEU A 17 26.04 -2.32 -11.25
N SER A 18 25.98 -2.04 -12.55
CA SER A 18 24.80 -1.45 -13.19
C SER A 18 23.58 -2.36 -13.07
N TYR A 19 23.75 -3.68 -13.19
CA TYR A 19 22.67 -4.64 -13.02
C TYR A 19 22.15 -4.68 -11.57
N ILE A 20 23.04 -4.63 -10.58
CA ILE A 20 22.67 -4.57 -9.16
C ILE A 20 21.96 -3.26 -8.81
N LEU A 21 22.41 -2.14 -9.39
CA LEU A 21 21.79 -0.84 -9.15
C LEU A 21 20.37 -0.81 -9.69
N GLN A 22 20.12 -1.22 -10.94
CA GLN A 22 18.76 -1.23 -11.49
C GLN A 22 17.83 -2.26 -10.80
N SER A 23 18.34 -3.43 -10.41
CA SER A 23 17.49 -4.50 -9.84
C SER A 23 16.91 -4.15 -8.47
N ASN A 24 17.47 -3.14 -7.79
CA ASN A 24 17.06 -2.72 -6.46
C ASN A 24 16.07 -1.54 -6.47
N TYR A 25 15.60 -1.09 -7.63
CA TYR A 25 14.66 0.01 -7.75
C TYR A 25 13.41 -0.39 -8.55
N PHE A 26 12.31 0.26 -8.21
CA PHE A 26 11.07 0.30 -8.96
C PHE A 26 10.90 1.67 -9.58
N VAL A 27 10.26 1.67 -10.74
CA VAL A 27 9.79 2.86 -11.43
C VAL A 27 8.30 3.00 -11.12
N VAL A 28 7.93 4.13 -10.52
CA VAL A 28 6.55 4.52 -10.24
C VAL A 28 6.19 5.69 -11.14
N LYS A 29 5.06 5.59 -11.85
CA LYS A 29 4.62 6.62 -12.79
C LYS A 29 3.09 6.67 -12.90
N PRO A 30 2.51 7.79 -13.37
CA PRO A 30 1.10 7.86 -13.70
C PRO A 30 0.68 6.72 -14.64
N GLY A 31 -0.43 6.07 -14.32
CA GLY A 31 -1.07 5.05 -15.14
C GLY A 31 -2.12 5.67 -16.08
N SER A 32 -3.10 4.87 -16.49
CA SER A 32 -4.21 5.36 -17.30
C SER A 32 -5.29 6.05 -16.46
N ALA A 33 -6.10 6.85 -17.15
CA ALA A 33 -7.33 7.45 -16.64
C ALA A 33 -8.49 6.97 -17.51
N GLU A 34 -9.15 5.90 -17.07
CA GLU A 34 -10.23 5.26 -17.83
C GLU A 34 -11.58 5.88 -17.49
N ASN A 35 -12.42 6.15 -18.48
CA ASN A 35 -13.76 6.67 -18.21
C ASN A 35 -14.65 5.56 -17.66
N LEU A 36 -15.20 5.78 -16.47
CA LEU A 36 -16.01 4.78 -15.78
C LEU A 36 -17.28 4.41 -16.55
N SER A 37 -17.83 5.34 -17.36
CA SER A 37 -19.03 5.07 -18.17
C SER A 37 -18.82 3.99 -19.23
N GLU A 38 -17.57 3.69 -19.60
CA GLU A 38 -17.24 2.62 -20.55
C GLU A 38 -17.18 1.24 -19.86
N ILE A 39 -17.07 1.21 -18.54
CA ILE A 39 -16.87 -0.01 -17.73
C ILE A 39 -18.16 -0.39 -16.99
N ILE A 40 -18.91 0.59 -16.49
CA ILE A 40 -20.12 0.38 -15.68
C ILE A 40 -21.33 0.97 -16.40
N THR A 41 -22.38 0.16 -16.54
CA THR A 41 -23.68 0.60 -17.07
C THR A 41 -24.76 0.31 -16.03
N VAL A 42 -25.57 1.31 -15.70
CA VAL A 42 -26.69 1.17 -14.76
C VAL A 42 -28.00 1.09 -15.55
N GLU A 43 -28.74 0.01 -15.38
CA GLU A 43 -30.04 -0.18 -16.00
C GLU A 43 -31.06 0.86 -15.46
N ASN A 44 -31.98 1.33 -16.31
CA ASN A 44 -32.96 2.39 -15.98
C ASN A 44 -32.42 3.82 -15.73
N ASN A 45 -31.15 4.05 -16.04
CA ASN A 45 -30.55 5.27 -16.56
C ASN A 45 -31.12 6.66 -16.18
N LYS A 46 -31.42 6.88 -14.89
CA LYS A 46 -31.67 8.24 -14.37
C LYS A 46 -30.38 9.01 -14.05
N ALA A 47 -29.24 8.32 -14.02
CA ALA A 47 -27.92 8.86 -13.67
C ALA A 47 -27.15 9.46 -14.86
N ASN A 48 -27.44 9.10 -16.11
CA ASN A 48 -26.74 9.70 -17.28
C ASN A 48 -27.13 11.16 -17.56
N ASN A 49 -27.94 11.79 -16.71
CA ASN A 49 -28.27 13.21 -16.82
C ASN A 49 -27.43 14.08 -15.87
N GLU A 50 -26.43 13.51 -15.21
CA GLU A 50 -25.50 14.26 -14.36
C GLU A 50 -24.40 14.91 -15.21
N GLU A 51 -24.16 16.20 -14.99
CA GLU A 51 -23.08 16.94 -15.63
C GLU A 51 -21.73 16.52 -15.02
N GLY A 52 -20.99 15.64 -15.71
CA GLY A 52 -19.66 15.23 -15.29
C GLY A 52 -19.20 13.90 -15.87
N ALA A 53 -17.92 13.58 -15.68
CA ALA A 53 -17.35 12.29 -16.01
C ALA A 53 -16.51 11.80 -14.83
N PHE A 54 -16.70 10.54 -14.46
CA PHE A 54 -15.88 9.87 -13.46
C PHE A 54 -14.78 9.08 -14.17
N TYR A 55 -13.54 9.30 -13.74
CA TYR A 55 -12.37 8.60 -14.27
C TYR A 55 -11.76 7.72 -13.19
N LEU A 56 -11.45 6.46 -13.55
CA LEU A 56 -10.57 5.61 -12.75
C LEU A 56 -9.13 5.89 -13.14
N VAL A 57 -8.39 6.46 -12.19
CA VAL A 57 -6.97 6.72 -12.35
C VAL A 57 -6.16 5.59 -11.74
N THR A 58 -5.04 5.25 -12.38
CA THR A 58 -4.13 4.20 -11.90
C THR A 58 -2.72 4.73 -11.73
N VAL A 59 -1.91 4.04 -10.92
CA VAL A 59 -0.46 4.29 -10.80
C VAL A 59 0.26 3.01 -11.19
N ALA A 60 1.17 3.11 -12.15
CA ALA A 60 1.92 1.96 -12.64
C ALA A 60 3.22 1.79 -11.85
N GLN A 61 3.48 0.57 -11.39
CA GLN A 61 4.70 0.20 -10.66
C GLN A 61 5.37 -1.00 -11.33
N GLN A 62 6.66 -0.89 -11.64
CA GLN A 62 7.43 -1.99 -12.24
C GLN A 62 8.90 -1.94 -11.84
N PRO A 63 9.63 -3.08 -11.83
CA PRO A 63 11.07 -3.09 -11.61
C PRO A 63 11.80 -2.22 -12.64
N ALA A 64 12.82 -1.48 -12.20
CA ALA A 64 13.63 -0.63 -13.07
C ALA A 64 14.54 -1.48 -13.97
N ASN A 65 14.58 -1.12 -15.25
CA ASN A 65 15.59 -1.58 -16.20
C ASN A 65 16.52 -0.42 -16.57
N LEU A 66 17.64 -0.69 -17.24
CA LEU A 66 18.64 0.33 -17.53
C LEU A 66 18.06 1.55 -18.25
N LEU A 67 17.15 1.32 -19.19
CA LEU A 67 16.53 2.38 -19.98
C LEU A 67 15.59 3.25 -19.13
N THR A 68 14.73 2.62 -18.34
CA THR A 68 13.77 3.32 -17.47
C THR A 68 14.44 3.99 -16.28
N PHE A 69 15.50 3.40 -15.74
CA PHE A 69 16.33 3.98 -14.69
C PHE A 69 17.01 5.27 -15.16
N LEU A 70 17.64 5.25 -16.34
CA LEU A 70 18.25 6.46 -16.91
C LEU A 70 17.18 7.47 -17.36
N GLY A 71 16.06 6.99 -17.90
CA GLY A 71 14.94 7.81 -18.33
C GLY A 71 14.29 8.60 -17.19
N ALA A 72 14.25 8.04 -15.98
CA ALA A 72 13.67 8.71 -14.81
C ALA A 72 14.42 9.99 -14.40
N PHE A 73 15.69 10.16 -14.77
CA PHE A 73 16.41 11.41 -14.53
C PHE A 73 16.04 12.53 -15.52
N LEU A 74 15.40 12.19 -16.64
CA LEU A 74 15.00 13.13 -17.69
C LEU A 74 13.50 13.47 -17.61
N ASP A 75 12.71 12.61 -16.98
CA ASP A 75 11.26 12.74 -16.86
C ASP A 75 10.86 12.92 -15.38
N SER A 76 10.38 14.12 -15.04
CA SER A 76 9.95 14.46 -13.68
C SER A 76 8.66 13.77 -13.24
N THR A 77 7.97 13.05 -14.14
CA THR A 77 6.76 12.29 -13.81
C THR A 77 7.06 10.85 -13.37
N VAL A 78 8.34 10.48 -13.34
CA VAL A 78 8.79 9.12 -13.07
C VAL A 78 9.64 9.10 -11.79
N ASP A 79 9.15 8.39 -10.78
CA ASP A 79 9.83 8.25 -9.51
C ASP A 79 10.64 6.95 -9.45
N LEU A 80 11.91 7.05 -9.04
CA LEU A 80 12.74 5.91 -8.70
C LEU A 80 12.64 5.60 -7.21
N VAL A 81 11.97 4.50 -6.92
CA VAL A 81 11.69 4.07 -5.55
C VAL A 81 12.49 2.81 -5.24
N PRO A 82 13.27 2.75 -4.15
CA PRO A 82 13.95 1.52 -3.76
C PRO A 82 12.97 0.38 -3.52
N ARG A 83 13.37 -0.85 -3.88
CA ARG A 83 12.52 -2.06 -3.76
C ARG A 83 11.93 -2.24 -2.36
N TRP A 84 12.73 -2.01 -1.32
CA TRP A 84 12.32 -2.19 0.08
C TRP A 84 11.20 -1.24 0.53
N ARG A 85 10.91 -0.18 -0.22
CA ARG A 85 9.78 0.73 0.04
C ARG A 85 8.48 0.21 -0.58
N VAL A 86 8.58 -0.56 -1.67
CA VAL A 86 7.42 -1.10 -2.39
C VAL A 86 7.06 -2.49 -1.90
N LEU A 87 8.07 -3.32 -1.66
CA LEU A 87 7.93 -4.71 -1.26
C LEU A 87 8.59 -4.93 0.11
N PRO A 88 7.90 -5.57 1.06
CA PRO A 88 8.50 -6.02 2.31
C PRO A 88 9.75 -6.90 2.04
N PRO A 89 10.78 -6.88 2.91
CA PRO A 89 12.04 -7.60 2.68
C PRO A 89 11.89 -9.10 2.42
N ASP A 90 10.90 -9.72 3.08
CA ASP A 90 10.64 -11.16 3.03
C ASP A 90 9.51 -11.56 2.06
N MET A 91 9.05 -10.62 1.22
CA MET A 91 7.92 -10.83 0.30
C MET A 91 8.35 -10.72 -1.17
N ASP A 92 7.84 -11.64 -2.00
CA ASP A 92 7.99 -11.56 -3.45
C ASP A 92 6.87 -10.73 -4.11
N SER A 93 7.04 -10.43 -5.40
CA SER A 93 6.06 -9.62 -6.13
C SER A 93 4.72 -10.34 -6.36
N GLU A 94 4.70 -11.68 -6.42
CA GLU A 94 3.49 -12.46 -6.65
C GLU A 94 2.61 -12.51 -5.40
N GLU A 95 3.23 -12.75 -4.25
CA GLU A 95 2.60 -12.69 -2.93
C GLU A 95 2.03 -11.30 -2.66
N TYR A 96 2.80 -10.24 -2.93
CA TYR A 96 2.33 -8.87 -2.79
C TYR A 96 1.13 -8.56 -3.68
N ASN A 97 1.16 -8.96 -4.95
CA ASN A 97 0.05 -8.77 -5.88
C ASN A 97 -1.22 -9.51 -5.41
N LYS A 98 -1.06 -10.68 -4.81
CA LYS A 98 -2.18 -11.45 -4.25
C LYS A 98 -2.83 -10.72 -3.08
N ILE A 99 -2.05 -10.08 -2.21
CA ILE A 99 -2.56 -9.23 -1.12
C ILE A 99 -3.32 -8.04 -1.70
N MET A 100 -2.73 -7.33 -2.67
CA MET A 100 -3.37 -6.16 -3.28
C MET A 100 -4.70 -6.51 -3.99
N GLN A 101 -4.77 -7.67 -4.64
CA GLN A 101 -6.03 -8.16 -5.23
C GLN A 101 -7.09 -8.47 -4.17
N GLN A 102 -6.68 -9.02 -3.04
CA GLN A 102 -7.57 -9.29 -1.92
C GLN A 102 -8.16 -7.98 -1.36
N TRP A 103 -7.32 -6.97 -1.11
CA TRP A 103 -7.77 -5.64 -0.67
C TRP A 103 -8.77 -5.00 -1.63
N MET A 104 -8.54 -5.13 -2.94
CA MET A 104 -9.49 -4.63 -3.94
C MET A 104 -10.86 -5.34 -3.83
N VAL A 105 -10.87 -6.66 -3.61
CA VAL A 105 -12.12 -7.42 -3.43
C VAL A 105 -12.83 -6.98 -2.15
N ASP A 106 -12.10 -6.80 -1.05
CA ASP A 106 -12.68 -6.40 0.23
C ASP A 106 -13.25 -4.98 0.16
N SER A 107 -12.57 -4.06 -0.53
CA SER A 107 -13.08 -2.72 -0.84
C SER A 107 -14.39 -2.76 -1.64
N GLN A 108 -14.49 -3.64 -2.65
CA GLN A 108 -15.73 -3.84 -3.41
C GLN A 108 -16.87 -4.42 -2.55
N HIS A 109 -16.56 -5.34 -1.63
CA HIS A 109 -17.55 -5.87 -0.69
C HIS A 109 -18.07 -4.80 0.25
N LEU A 110 -17.18 -4.00 0.84
CA LEU A 110 -17.60 -2.88 1.70
C LEU A 110 -18.45 -1.88 0.91
N ALA A 111 -18.05 -1.54 -0.31
CA ALA A 111 -18.83 -0.63 -1.17
C ALA A 111 -20.24 -1.17 -1.46
N LYS A 112 -20.40 -2.48 -1.68
CA LYS A 112 -21.72 -3.12 -1.83
C LYS A 112 -22.54 -3.02 -0.56
N VAL A 113 -21.94 -3.25 0.61
CA VAL A 113 -22.65 -3.12 1.89
C VAL A 113 -23.13 -1.69 2.09
N ILE A 114 -22.25 -0.70 1.93
CA ILE A 114 -22.59 0.72 2.05
C ILE A 114 -23.71 1.08 1.06
N ALA A 115 -23.65 0.59 -0.19
CA ALA A 115 -24.70 0.84 -1.17
C ALA A 115 -26.05 0.26 -0.75
N LEU A 116 -26.08 -0.95 -0.20
CA LEU A 116 -27.29 -1.60 0.30
C LEU A 116 -27.85 -0.88 1.54
N GLU A 117 -27.00 -0.47 2.47
CA GLU A 117 -27.38 0.35 3.62
C GLU A 117 -28.02 1.67 3.18
N LYS A 118 -27.40 2.37 2.21
CA LYS A 118 -27.96 3.60 1.63
C LYS A 118 -29.27 3.37 0.87
N ALA A 119 -29.49 2.16 0.35
CA ALA A 119 -30.77 1.75 -0.23
C ALA A 119 -31.82 1.33 0.83
N GLY A 120 -31.48 1.37 2.12
CA GLY A 120 -32.38 1.10 3.24
C GLY A 120 -32.44 -0.37 3.68
N PHE A 121 -31.52 -1.20 3.22
CA PHE A 121 -31.39 -2.59 3.69
C PHE A 121 -30.51 -2.65 4.93
N ASP A 122 -30.88 -3.48 5.90
CA ASP A 122 -30.03 -3.82 7.04
C ASP A 122 -29.06 -4.94 6.62
N VAL A 123 -27.77 -4.61 6.51
CA VAL A 123 -26.73 -5.53 6.06
C VAL A 123 -25.66 -5.63 7.13
N PRO A 124 -25.59 -6.73 7.91
CA PRO A 124 -24.57 -6.88 8.93
C PRO A 124 -23.19 -7.04 8.29
N ILE A 125 -22.23 -6.19 8.67
CA ILE A 125 -20.83 -6.34 8.28
C ILE A 125 -20.16 -7.34 9.23
N THR A 126 -19.76 -8.50 8.71
CA THR A 126 -18.87 -9.42 9.40
C THR A 126 -17.46 -9.23 8.86
N SER A 127 -16.61 -8.50 9.60
CA SER A 127 -15.16 -8.46 9.36
C SER A 127 -14.45 -9.16 10.50
N GLU A 128 -13.42 -9.95 10.16
CA GLU A 128 -12.54 -10.57 11.16
C GLU A 128 -11.53 -9.58 11.73
N GLY A 129 -11.41 -8.38 11.13
CA GLY A 129 -10.43 -7.34 11.43
C GLY A 129 -9.28 -7.31 10.42
N ILE A 130 -8.23 -6.56 10.75
CA ILE A 130 -7.06 -6.32 9.90
C ILE A 130 -5.87 -7.09 10.47
N LEU A 131 -5.29 -8.01 9.69
CA LEU A 131 -4.21 -8.88 10.14
C LEU A 131 -2.87 -8.15 10.12
N VAL A 132 -2.12 -8.19 11.21
CA VAL A 132 -0.73 -7.73 11.25
C VAL A 132 0.16 -8.81 10.66
N VAL A 133 0.81 -8.51 9.54
CA VAL A 133 1.71 -9.42 8.82
C VAL A 133 3.12 -9.32 9.38
N GLU A 134 3.64 -8.10 9.53
CA GLU A 134 5.01 -7.87 9.96
C GLU A 134 5.15 -6.45 10.57
N LEU A 135 6.16 -6.23 11.41
CA LEU A 135 6.48 -4.92 11.96
C LEU A 135 7.85 -4.46 11.46
N MET A 136 7.97 -3.18 11.09
CA MET A 136 9.29 -2.60 10.79
C MET A 136 10.18 -2.58 12.05
N ARG A 137 11.50 -2.58 11.85
CA ARG A 137 12.48 -2.64 12.95
C ARG A 137 12.38 -1.45 13.92
N ASP A 138 11.97 -0.30 13.43
CA ASP A 138 11.81 0.95 14.17
C ASP A 138 10.33 1.28 14.44
N SER A 139 9.43 0.30 14.35
CA SER A 139 8.01 0.49 14.63
C SER A 139 7.77 0.80 16.11
N PRO A 140 6.96 1.83 16.43
CA PRO A 140 6.54 2.11 17.81
C PRO A 140 5.62 1.02 18.40
N ALA A 141 5.08 0.13 17.56
CA ALA A 141 4.27 -1.00 18.00
C ALA A 141 5.10 -2.20 18.46
N GLN A 142 6.43 -2.13 18.39
CA GLN A 142 7.32 -3.20 18.84
C GLN A 142 7.10 -3.54 20.31
N GLY A 143 6.99 -4.83 20.61
CA GLY A 143 6.70 -5.33 21.96
C GLY A 143 5.24 -5.23 22.38
N ILE A 144 4.40 -4.54 21.62
CA ILE A 144 2.95 -4.43 21.84
C ILE A 144 2.22 -5.35 20.85
N LEU A 145 2.34 -5.07 19.55
CA LEU A 145 1.80 -5.89 18.47
C LEU A 145 2.81 -6.95 18.02
N LYS A 146 2.28 -8.04 17.44
CA LYS A 146 3.04 -9.15 16.87
C LYS A 146 2.42 -9.58 15.54
N PRO A 147 3.24 -10.17 14.63
CA PRO A 147 2.70 -10.88 13.48
C PRO A 147 1.65 -11.91 13.92
N GLY A 148 0.49 -11.91 13.25
CA GLY A 148 -0.66 -12.75 13.59
C GLY A 148 -1.74 -12.06 14.43
N ASP A 149 -1.47 -10.89 15.00
CA ASP A 149 -2.50 -10.10 15.69
C ASP A 149 -3.52 -9.56 14.70
N VAL A 150 -4.78 -9.44 15.12
CA VAL A 150 -5.86 -8.93 14.28
C VAL A 150 -6.42 -7.65 14.89
N ILE A 151 -6.19 -6.51 14.24
CA ILE A 151 -6.69 -5.20 14.67
C ILE A 151 -8.19 -5.12 14.40
N LEU A 152 -8.95 -4.77 15.43
CA LEU A 152 -10.41 -4.67 15.39
C LEU A 152 -10.89 -3.22 15.40
N GLU A 153 -10.23 -2.37 16.18
CA GLU A 153 -10.64 -0.98 16.39
C GLU A 153 -9.42 -0.06 16.51
N LEU A 154 -9.62 1.18 16.08
CA LEU A 154 -8.73 2.31 16.29
C LEU A 154 -9.50 3.39 17.06
N ASP A 155 -9.00 3.79 18.22
CA ASP A 155 -9.60 4.80 19.11
C ASP A 155 -11.08 4.50 19.46
N GLY A 156 -11.42 3.21 19.57
CA GLY A 156 -12.78 2.74 19.87
C GLY A 156 -13.73 2.70 18.67
N GLU A 157 -13.26 3.04 17.48
CA GLU A 157 -14.01 2.88 16.24
C GLU A 157 -13.59 1.60 15.51
N ARG A 158 -14.55 0.76 15.13
CA ARG A 158 -14.27 -0.43 14.31
C ARG A 158 -13.64 -0.03 12.98
N VAL A 159 -12.63 -0.80 12.60
CA VAL A 159 -11.97 -0.70 11.30
C VAL A 159 -12.25 -1.96 10.51
N PHE A 160 -12.65 -1.81 9.25
CA PHE A 160 -13.04 -2.94 8.40
C PHE A 160 -12.03 -3.20 7.29
N LEU A 161 -11.31 -2.17 6.84
CA LEU A 161 -10.34 -2.23 5.75
C LEU A 161 -8.96 -1.75 6.21
N ALA A 162 -7.91 -2.35 5.64
CA ALA A 162 -6.53 -1.95 5.87
C ALA A 162 -6.32 -0.46 5.53
N GLU A 163 -6.88 0.02 4.43
CA GLU A 163 -6.76 1.41 3.98
C GLU A 163 -7.46 2.38 4.95
N GLU A 164 -8.58 1.98 5.55
CA GLU A 164 -9.29 2.79 6.54
C GLU A 164 -8.41 3.03 7.77
N LEU A 165 -7.77 1.97 8.27
CA LEU A 165 -6.84 2.06 9.39
C LEU A 165 -5.66 2.99 9.06
N VAL A 166 -5.06 2.83 7.87
CA VAL A 166 -3.94 3.67 7.42
C VAL A 166 -4.36 5.13 7.34
N GLN A 167 -5.50 5.43 6.71
CA GLN A 167 -6.00 6.80 6.58
C GLN A 167 -6.24 7.43 7.96
N LYS A 168 -6.94 6.74 8.86
CA LYS A 168 -7.22 7.27 10.20
C LYS A 168 -5.96 7.52 11.03
N ILE A 169 -4.94 6.67 10.90
CA ILE A 169 -3.64 6.90 11.55
C ILE A 169 -2.95 8.13 10.95
N GLN A 170 -2.97 8.27 9.62
CA GLN A 170 -2.35 9.38 8.91
C GLN A 170 -2.97 10.75 9.20
N GLU A 171 -4.23 10.80 9.64
CA GLU A 171 -4.93 12.00 10.09
C GLU A 171 -4.47 12.50 11.47
N ARG A 172 -3.68 11.69 12.21
CA ARG A 172 -3.13 12.06 13.52
C ARG A 172 -1.79 12.80 13.38
N GLU A 173 -1.43 13.53 14.43
CA GLU A 173 -0.09 14.11 14.53
C GLU A 173 0.94 13.02 14.88
N ALA A 174 2.13 13.07 14.27
CA ALA A 174 3.21 12.16 14.62
C ALA A 174 3.63 12.34 16.08
N GLY A 175 3.73 11.24 16.83
CA GLY A 175 4.01 11.24 18.27
C GLY A 175 2.77 11.27 19.15
N SER A 176 1.58 11.48 18.57
CA SER A 176 0.32 11.31 19.30
C SER A 176 0.07 9.83 19.61
N LYS A 177 -0.69 9.56 20.67
CA LYS A 177 -1.05 8.18 21.02
C LYS A 177 -2.38 7.81 20.38
N VAL A 178 -2.44 6.60 19.83
CA VAL A 178 -3.68 5.97 19.37
C VAL A 178 -3.94 4.71 20.19
N THR A 179 -5.20 4.43 20.45
CA THR A 179 -5.62 3.20 21.14
C THR A 179 -5.94 2.15 20.11
N ILE A 180 -5.24 1.01 20.15
CA ILE A 180 -5.48 -0.11 19.25
C ILE A 180 -6.14 -1.23 20.04
N THR A 181 -7.35 -1.62 19.63
CA THR A 181 -7.97 -2.87 20.08
C THR A 181 -7.59 -3.95 19.09
N PHE A 182 -6.91 -5.00 19.56
CA PHE A 182 -6.49 -6.12 18.72
C PHE A 182 -6.76 -7.45 19.40
N ARG A 183 -7.01 -8.48 18.60
CA ARG A 183 -7.15 -9.86 19.04
C ARG A 183 -5.85 -10.61 18.79
N ARG A 184 -5.36 -11.30 19.81
CA ARG A 184 -4.26 -12.27 19.72
C ARG A 184 -4.80 -13.61 20.18
N ASP A 185 -4.78 -14.59 19.28
CA ASP A 185 -5.47 -15.86 19.47
C ASP A 185 -6.98 -15.66 19.75
N GLU A 186 -7.45 -15.99 20.94
CA GLU A 186 -8.84 -15.82 21.40
C GLU A 186 -9.02 -14.62 22.35
N GLU A 187 -7.94 -13.97 22.77
CA GLU A 187 -7.97 -12.87 23.74
C GLU A 187 -7.92 -11.51 23.04
N VAL A 188 -8.69 -10.56 23.57
CA VAL A 188 -8.75 -9.18 23.06
C VAL A 188 -7.95 -8.28 24.00
N PHE A 189 -7.03 -7.52 23.42
CA PHE A 189 -6.16 -6.57 24.09
C PHE A 189 -6.47 -5.16 23.61
N MET A 190 -6.24 -4.18 24.48
CA MET A 190 -6.38 -2.77 24.17
C MET A 190 -5.13 -2.07 24.68
N GLU A 191 -4.36 -1.48 23.78
CA GLU A 191 -3.07 -0.87 24.10
C GLU A 191 -2.93 0.50 23.44
N GLU A 192 -2.29 1.44 24.14
CA GLU A 192 -1.92 2.74 23.58
C GLU A 192 -0.58 2.64 22.87
N ILE A 193 -0.55 2.99 21.58
CA ILE A 193 0.66 3.00 20.77
C ILE A 193 0.93 4.43 20.29
N PRO A 194 2.13 4.98 20.50
CA PRO A 194 2.49 6.26 19.92
C PRO A 194 2.64 6.12 18.40
N THR A 195 2.14 7.08 17.64
CA THR A 195 2.42 7.18 16.21
C THR A 195 3.86 7.66 16.00
N ALA A 196 4.50 7.21 14.92
CA ALA A 196 5.78 7.71 14.47
C ALA A 196 5.60 8.58 13.22
N VAL A 197 6.63 9.33 12.85
CA VAL A 197 6.68 10.01 11.55
C VAL A 197 6.68 8.96 10.44
N HIS A 198 5.81 9.15 9.44
CA HIS A 198 5.77 8.32 8.25
C HIS A 198 7.12 8.40 7.52
N THR A 199 7.65 7.25 7.10
CA THR A 199 9.02 7.15 6.57
C THR A 199 9.22 7.98 5.30
N ASP A 200 8.16 8.15 4.50
CA ASP A 200 8.25 8.76 3.17
C ASP A 200 7.35 10.00 2.97
N GLU A 201 6.41 10.26 3.89
CA GLU A 201 5.47 11.39 3.77
C GLU A 201 5.71 12.34 4.94
N GLU A 202 6.35 13.48 4.66
CA GLU A 202 6.64 14.47 5.70
C GLU A 202 5.33 14.97 6.34
N GLY A 203 5.30 14.93 7.67
CA GLY A 203 4.16 15.39 8.47
C GLY A 203 3.05 14.36 8.70
N LYS A 204 3.08 13.20 8.04
CA LYS A 204 2.09 12.15 8.29
C LYS A 204 2.49 11.21 9.43
N ALA A 205 1.51 10.71 10.16
CA ALA A 205 1.71 9.72 11.20
C ALA A 205 1.64 8.28 10.65
N ALA A 206 2.37 7.36 11.27
CA ALA A 206 2.41 5.94 10.91
C ALA A 206 2.70 5.04 12.12
N LEU A 207 2.19 3.81 12.09
CA LEU A 207 2.59 2.75 13.02
C LEU A 207 3.75 1.88 12.50
N LYS A 208 4.16 2.05 11.23
CA LYS A 208 5.26 1.30 10.60
C LYS A 208 5.07 -0.22 10.69
N ILE A 209 3.87 -0.68 10.37
CA ILE A 209 3.48 -2.10 10.35
C ILE A 209 3.00 -2.47 8.95
N TYR A 210 3.21 -3.73 8.58
CA TYR A 210 2.62 -4.35 7.40
C TYR A 210 1.36 -5.09 7.84
N ILE A 211 0.27 -4.84 7.12
CA ILE A 211 -1.05 -5.39 7.41
C ILE A 211 -1.59 -6.15 6.20
N LYS A 212 -2.65 -6.92 6.40
CA LYS A 212 -3.41 -7.62 5.36
C LYS A 212 -4.89 -7.57 5.70
#